data_AF-A0A2D7H2D0-F1
#
_entry.id   AF-A0A2D7H2D0-F1
#
_cell.length_a   1.000
_cell.length_b   1.000
_cell.length_c   1.000
_cell.angle_alpha   90.00
_cell.angle_beta   90.00
_cell.angle_gamma   90.00
#
_symmetry.space_group_name_H-M   'P 1'
#
loop_
_entity.id
_entity.type
_entity.pdbx_description
1 polymer ?
#
loop_
_entity_poly.entity_id
_entity_poly.type
_entity_poly.pdbx_seq_one_letter_code
_entity_poly.pdbx_strand_id
1 'polypeptide(L)'
;ISNSGIEYDPTQDAWETYDSSTGISDEDLGRPMELFGTGFRGGYDALSFGENGTYGPFGKRTRNAYALSYNELGDAIDVSNSVGEGFDPLCFAVGTNSDLEPGQTMVSETVLTFVVDVSNTNIQTYLQESLNAGILSFTLTSFHGAEQPGLRGEAQYPNFHLKESPAVEFGFADAAQLYIEVEINENTVPEDIDGDGTVGVADLLLLIAAWGPCSGCGEDITNDGVVNVQDVLQMIGAWSS
;
A
#
# COMPACT_ATOMS: atom_id res chain seq x y z
N ILE A 1 -18.05 3.19 -21.23
CA ILE A 1 -16.93 2.32 -20.80
C ILE A 1 -17.62 1.16 -20.12
N SER A 2 -17.51 -0.04 -20.66
CA SER A 2 -18.19 -1.21 -20.12
C SER A 2 -17.14 -2.06 -19.41
N ASN A 3 -17.47 -2.63 -18.25
CA ASN A 3 -16.66 -3.69 -17.62
C ASN A 3 -16.88 -5.05 -18.34
N SER A 4 -17.32 -5.04 -19.60
CA SER A 4 -17.74 -6.25 -20.30
C SER A 4 -16.55 -7.18 -20.48
N GLY A 5 -16.56 -8.30 -19.75
CA GLY A 5 -15.55 -9.35 -19.86
C GLY A 5 -14.40 -9.25 -18.85
N ILE A 6 -14.49 -8.42 -17.81
CA ILE A 6 -13.59 -8.52 -16.66
C ILE A 6 -14.12 -9.65 -15.75
N GLU A 7 -13.34 -10.71 -15.60
CA GLU A 7 -13.66 -11.86 -14.76
C GLU A 7 -13.18 -11.60 -13.33
N TYR A 8 -13.97 -12.04 -12.35
CA TYR A 8 -13.62 -11.91 -10.95
C TYR A 8 -12.54 -12.91 -10.57
N ASP A 9 -11.48 -12.39 -9.98
CA ASP A 9 -10.34 -13.16 -9.53
C ASP A 9 -9.95 -12.71 -8.11
N PRO A 10 -10.15 -13.60 -7.10
CA PRO A 10 -9.81 -13.31 -5.72
C PRO A 10 -8.39 -13.70 -5.32
N THR A 11 -7.55 -14.21 -6.23
CA THR A 11 -6.20 -14.67 -5.89
C THR A 11 -5.13 -13.89 -6.63
N GLN A 12 -3.93 -13.84 -6.06
CA GLN A 12 -2.81 -13.16 -6.70
C GLN A 12 -2.15 -14.12 -7.68
N ASP A 13 -1.98 -13.68 -8.93
CA ASP A 13 -1.28 -14.47 -9.94
C ASP A 13 0.23 -14.26 -9.88
N ALA A 14 0.97 -15.32 -10.22
CA ALA A 14 2.42 -15.25 -10.38
C ALA A 14 2.81 -14.43 -11.61
N TRP A 15 3.89 -13.64 -11.53
CA TRP A 15 4.35 -12.75 -12.60
C TRP A 15 4.58 -13.51 -13.92
N GLU A 16 4.96 -14.79 -13.85
CA GLU A 16 5.20 -15.61 -15.04
C GLU A 16 3.95 -15.82 -15.89
N THR A 17 2.76 -15.85 -15.29
CA THR A 17 1.49 -16.07 -16.00
C THR A 17 1.14 -14.88 -16.90
N TYR A 18 1.73 -13.71 -16.63
CA TYR A 18 1.57 -12.49 -17.43
C TYR A 18 2.54 -12.42 -18.61
N ASP A 19 3.65 -13.16 -18.58
CA ASP A 19 4.63 -13.20 -19.66
C ASP A 19 4.55 -14.53 -20.43
N SER A 20 3.92 -14.47 -21.61
CA SER A 20 3.83 -15.61 -22.53
C SER A 20 5.16 -16.29 -22.88
N SER A 21 6.30 -15.62 -22.68
CA SER A 21 7.63 -16.18 -22.94
C SER A 21 8.07 -17.23 -21.89
N THR A 22 7.49 -17.21 -20.69
CA THR A 22 7.76 -18.18 -19.62
C THR A 22 7.13 -19.54 -19.93
N GLY A 23 6.05 -19.55 -20.71
CA GLY A 23 5.25 -20.73 -21.01
C GLY A 23 4.42 -21.25 -19.83
N ILE A 24 4.33 -20.49 -18.73
CA ILE A 24 3.50 -20.82 -17.57
C ILE A 24 2.10 -20.25 -17.82
N SER A 25 1.08 -21.08 -17.58
CA SER A 25 -0.33 -20.71 -17.67
C SER A 25 -0.88 -20.36 -16.30
N ASP A 26 -1.87 -19.47 -16.29
CA ASP A 26 -2.69 -19.17 -15.11
C ASP A 26 -3.41 -20.42 -14.58
N GLU A 27 -3.47 -20.57 -13.26
CA GLU A 27 -4.12 -21.71 -12.62
C GLU A 27 -5.61 -21.49 -12.39
N ASP A 28 -6.03 -20.23 -12.19
CA ASP A 28 -7.41 -19.77 -12.07
C ASP A 28 -7.80 -18.81 -13.19
N LEU A 29 -9.06 -18.34 -13.13
CA LEU A 29 -9.67 -17.55 -14.19
C LEU A 29 -9.74 -16.09 -13.78
N GLY A 30 -9.25 -15.23 -14.66
CA GLY A 30 -9.36 -13.78 -14.53
C GLY A 30 -7.99 -13.15 -14.41
N ARG A 31 -7.95 -11.96 -13.81
CA ARG A 31 -6.74 -11.31 -13.29
C ARG A 31 -7.14 -10.52 -12.06
N PRO A 32 -6.33 -10.47 -11.00
CA PRO A 32 -6.69 -9.79 -9.79
C PRO A 32 -6.69 -8.27 -9.94
N MET A 33 -7.47 -7.66 -9.05
CA MET A 33 -7.31 -6.27 -8.65
C MET A 33 -6.50 -6.27 -7.35
N GLU A 34 -5.38 -5.57 -7.34
CA GLU A 34 -4.39 -5.63 -6.27
C GLU A 34 -4.21 -4.27 -5.61
N LEU A 35 -4.19 -4.27 -4.29
CA LEU A 35 -3.90 -3.09 -3.48
C LEU A 35 -2.46 -3.14 -2.98
N PHE A 36 -1.77 -2.01 -3.11
CA PHE A 36 -0.43 -1.78 -2.59
C PHE A 36 -0.40 -0.51 -1.75
N GLY A 37 0.61 -0.38 -0.90
CA GLY A 37 1.00 0.94 -0.39
C GLY A 37 1.41 1.86 -1.53
N THR A 38 1.39 3.17 -1.30
CA THR A 38 1.95 4.13 -2.25
C THR A 38 3.31 4.61 -1.77
N GLY A 39 4.33 4.40 -2.61
CA GLY A 39 5.63 5.02 -2.47
C GLY A 39 5.71 6.32 -3.26
N PHE A 40 6.55 7.25 -2.80
CA PHE A 40 6.76 8.54 -3.45
C PHE A 40 8.22 8.76 -3.84
N ARG A 41 8.45 9.47 -4.94
CA ARG A 41 9.77 9.89 -5.41
C ARG A 41 9.69 11.22 -6.13
N GLY A 42 10.85 11.74 -6.58
CA GLY A 42 10.90 12.98 -7.35
C GLY A 42 10.68 14.24 -6.50
N GLY A 43 11.00 14.16 -5.20
CA GLY A 43 10.80 15.24 -4.24
C GLY A 43 9.38 15.34 -3.69
N TYR A 44 8.53 14.36 -4.00
CA TYR A 44 7.21 14.20 -3.40
C TYR A 44 7.26 13.25 -2.20
N ASP A 45 6.31 13.48 -1.31
CA ASP A 45 5.87 12.62 -0.21
C ASP A 45 4.32 12.56 -0.24
N ALA A 46 3.72 11.82 0.69
CA ALA A 46 2.27 11.66 0.74
C ALA A 46 1.51 12.98 0.88
N LEU A 47 2.05 13.94 1.63
CA LEU A 47 1.41 15.23 1.89
C LEU A 47 1.57 16.23 0.72
N SER A 48 2.72 16.20 0.04
CA SER A 48 3.07 17.12 -1.04
C SER A 48 2.61 16.64 -2.42
N PHE A 49 2.37 15.34 -2.61
CA PHE A 49 1.87 14.83 -3.88
C PHE A 49 0.44 15.32 -4.16
N GLY A 50 -0.46 15.20 -3.17
CA GLY A 50 -1.85 15.67 -3.29
C GLY A 50 -2.61 15.12 -4.50
N GLU A 51 -3.61 15.88 -4.97
CA GLU A 51 -4.46 15.50 -6.13
C GLU A 51 -3.89 15.96 -7.48
N ASN A 52 -2.82 16.77 -7.46
CA ASN A 52 -2.25 17.41 -8.64
C ASN A 52 -0.74 17.14 -8.80
N GLY A 53 -0.21 16.15 -8.10
CA GLY A 53 1.16 15.69 -8.22
C GLY A 53 1.51 15.33 -9.66
N THR A 54 2.71 15.70 -10.10
CA THR A 54 3.14 15.41 -11.47
C THR A 54 3.35 13.91 -11.62
N TYR A 55 2.87 13.30 -12.71
CA TYR A 55 2.98 11.86 -12.94
C TYR A 55 4.43 11.33 -12.91
N GLY A 56 5.37 12.07 -13.52
CA GLY A 56 6.76 11.65 -13.74
C GLY A 56 7.07 11.49 -15.25
N PRO A 57 8.34 11.34 -15.64
CA PRO A 57 8.70 11.14 -17.04
C PRO A 57 8.26 9.76 -17.53
N PHE A 58 8.12 9.60 -18.85
CA PHE A 58 7.85 8.29 -19.44
C PHE A 58 9.01 7.32 -19.17
N GLY A 59 8.69 6.14 -18.64
CA GLY A 59 9.69 5.12 -18.35
C GLY A 59 9.20 4.08 -17.34
N LYS A 60 10.04 3.07 -17.15
CA LYS A 60 9.90 2.10 -16.06
C LYS A 60 10.48 2.74 -14.79
N ARG A 61 9.80 2.59 -13.65
CA ARG A 61 10.27 3.12 -12.35
C ARG A 61 10.50 4.64 -12.36
N THR A 62 9.68 5.38 -13.10
CA THR A 62 9.78 6.84 -13.17
C THR A 62 8.59 7.57 -12.58
N ARG A 63 7.52 6.85 -12.23
CA ARG A 63 6.32 7.44 -11.64
C ARG A 63 6.64 8.03 -10.26
N ASN A 64 6.17 9.25 -10.02
CA ASN A 64 6.40 9.94 -8.75
C ASN A 64 5.58 9.34 -7.61
N ALA A 65 4.38 8.84 -7.90
CA ALA A 65 3.62 7.96 -7.02
C ALA A 65 3.59 6.57 -7.66
N TYR A 66 3.91 5.53 -6.91
CA TYR A 66 4.04 4.18 -7.42
C TYR A 66 3.57 3.14 -6.41
N ALA A 67 3.11 2.00 -6.91
CA ALA A 67 2.78 0.85 -6.07
C ALA A 67 4.04 0.37 -5.34
N LEU A 68 3.98 0.43 -4.02
CA LEU A 68 5.03 0.05 -3.09
C LEU A 68 4.69 -1.29 -2.45
N SER A 69 5.69 -2.15 -2.42
CA SER A 69 5.66 -3.44 -1.73
C SER A 69 6.96 -3.60 -0.94
N TYR A 70 7.14 -4.75 -0.30
CA TYR A 70 8.34 -5.08 0.46
C TYR A 70 8.93 -6.40 -0.03
N ASN A 71 10.26 -6.48 -0.09
CA ASN A 71 10.95 -7.74 -0.35
C ASN A 71 11.05 -8.60 0.93
N GLU A 72 11.63 -9.80 0.84
CA GLU A 72 11.83 -10.71 1.98
C GLU A 72 12.72 -10.13 3.09
N LEU A 73 13.52 -9.11 2.80
CA LEU A 73 14.38 -8.42 3.77
C LEU A 73 13.67 -7.22 4.43
N GLY A 74 12.46 -6.89 4.00
CA GLY A 74 11.71 -5.72 4.47
C GLY A 74 12.06 -4.41 3.74
N ASP A 75 12.88 -4.43 2.70
CA ASP A 75 13.16 -3.22 1.93
C ASP A 75 11.96 -2.86 1.05
N ALA A 76 11.62 -1.57 1.01
CA ALA A 76 10.60 -1.05 0.11
C ALA A 76 11.02 -1.22 -1.36
N ILE A 77 10.13 -1.78 -2.18
CA ILE A 77 10.34 -2.02 -3.61
C ILE A 77 9.24 -1.37 -4.46
N ASP A 78 9.60 -1.02 -5.69
CA ASP A 78 8.69 -0.47 -6.70
C ASP A 78 8.11 -1.60 -7.56
N VAL A 79 6.79 -1.78 -7.48
CA VAL A 79 6.05 -2.85 -8.18
C VAL A 79 5.84 -2.53 -9.67
N SER A 80 6.06 -1.28 -10.10
CA SER A 80 5.65 -0.78 -11.42
C SER A 80 6.17 -1.55 -12.65
N ASN A 81 7.19 -2.39 -12.49
CA ASN A 81 7.78 -3.20 -13.55
C ASN A 81 8.03 -4.65 -13.10
N SER A 82 7.22 -5.17 -12.16
CA SER A 82 7.36 -6.52 -11.58
C SER A 82 7.49 -7.63 -12.63
N VAL A 83 6.55 -7.73 -13.57
CA VAL A 83 6.57 -8.71 -14.67
C VAL A 83 7.84 -8.58 -15.51
N GLY A 84 8.27 -7.35 -15.80
CA GLY A 84 9.47 -7.10 -16.60
C GLY A 84 10.79 -7.36 -15.86
N GLU A 85 10.75 -7.48 -14.53
CA GLU A 85 11.90 -7.77 -13.66
C GLU A 85 11.88 -9.20 -13.12
N GLY A 86 10.76 -9.90 -13.26
CA GLY A 86 10.62 -11.31 -12.91
C GLY A 86 10.45 -11.55 -11.41
N PHE A 87 9.51 -10.85 -10.76
CA PHE A 87 9.22 -11.08 -9.35
C PHE A 87 7.73 -10.88 -9.01
N ASP A 88 7.28 -11.61 -7.99
CA ASP A 88 5.96 -11.45 -7.37
C ASP A 88 6.04 -10.42 -6.25
N PRO A 89 5.32 -9.29 -6.35
CA PRO A 89 5.26 -8.33 -5.27
C PRO A 89 4.38 -8.87 -4.13
N LEU A 90 4.72 -8.56 -2.88
CA LEU A 90 3.80 -8.75 -1.77
C LEU A 90 2.64 -7.74 -1.90
N CYS A 91 1.44 -8.22 -2.26
CA CYS A 91 0.21 -7.43 -2.25
C CYS A 91 -0.21 -7.11 -0.81
N PHE A 92 -0.75 -5.92 -0.59
CA PHE A 92 -1.36 -5.58 0.70
C PHE A 92 -2.72 -6.25 0.84
N ALA A 93 -3.45 -6.37 -0.28
CA ALA A 93 -4.70 -7.10 -0.39
C ALA A 93 -5.01 -7.40 -1.87
N VAL A 94 -5.79 -8.45 -2.10
CA VAL A 94 -6.48 -8.70 -3.38
C VAL A 94 -7.96 -8.37 -3.20
N GLY A 95 -8.59 -7.82 -4.25
CA GLY A 95 -9.99 -7.44 -4.23
C GLY A 95 -10.92 -8.66 -4.18
N THR A 96 -11.80 -8.71 -3.19
CA THR A 96 -12.74 -9.81 -2.99
C THR A 96 -14.20 -9.36 -3.01
N ASN A 97 -15.10 -10.26 -3.40
CA ASN A 97 -16.55 -10.07 -3.36
C ASN A 97 -17.19 -11.41 -2.97
N SER A 98 -18.06 -11.40 -1.95
CA SER A 98 -18.70 -12.62 -1.43
C SER A 98 -19.82 -13.18 -2.30
N ASP A 99 -20.32 -12.38 -3.25
CA ASP A 99 -21.47 -12.71 -4.11
C ASP A 99 -21.02 -13.20 -5.50
N LEU A 100 -19.72 -13.28 -5.75
CA LEU A 100 -19.12 -13.69 -7.01
C LEU A 100 -18.32 -14.98 -6.85
N GLU A 101 -18.46 -15.87 -7.83
CA GLU A 101 -17.62 -17.05 -7.98
C GLU A 101 -16.38 -16.71 -8.83
N PRO A 102 -15.19 -17.29 -8.57
CA PRO A 102 -14.01 -17.09 -9.41
C PRO A 102 -14.30 -17.35 -10.90
N GLY A 103 -13.82 -16.47 -11.79
CA GLY A 103 -14.10 -16.48 -13.22
C GLY A 103 -15.46 -15.88 -13.62
N GLN A 104 -16.32 -15.50 -12.68
CA GLN A 104 -17.59 -14.85 -13.00
C GLN A 104 -17.35 -13.43 -13.52
N THR A 105 -17.97 -13.09 -14.66
CA THR A 105 -17.90 -11.71 -15.19
C THR A 105 -18.50 -10.71 -14.19
N MET A 106 -17.71 -9.70 -13.83
CA MET A 106 -18.16 -8.58 -13.03
C MET A 106 -19.02 -7.63 -13.86
N VAL A 107 -20.19 -7.29 -13.33
CA VAL A 107 -21.03 -6.25 -13.93
C VAL A 107 -20.47 -4.86 -13.58
N SER A 108 -21.00 -3.82 -14.22
CA SER A 108 -20.69 -2.45 -13.80
C SER A 108 -21.07 -2.27 -12.34
N GLU A 109 -20.31 -1.43 -11.62
CA GLU A 109 -20.57 -1.07 -10.22
C GLU A 109 -20.44 -2.24 -9.22
N THR A 110 -19.82 -3.37 -9.62
CA THR A 110 -19.40 -4.40 -8.68
C THR A 110 -18.44 -3.80 -7.64
N VAL A 111 -18.76 -4.00 -6.36
CA VAL A 111 -17.94 -3.55 -5.23
C VAL A 111 -16.94 -4.64 -4.87
N LEU A 112 -15.66 -4.27 -4.78
CA LEU A 112 -14.60 -5.13 -4.27
C LEU A 112 -14.17 -4.64 -2.89
N THR A 113 -13.95 -5.58 -1.98
CA THR A 113 -13.42 -5.34 -0.64
C THR A 113 -11.97 -5.77 -0.59
N PHE A 114 -11.12 -4.88 -0.11
CA PHE A 114 -9.69 -5.12 0.08
C PHE A 114 -9.41 -5.21 1.58
N VAL A 115 -9.21 -6.43 2.07
CA VAL A 115 -8.85 -6.66 3.47
C VAL A 115 -7.32 -6.65 3.56
N VAL A 116 -6.77 -5.57 4.09
CA VAL A 116 -5.32 -5.39 4.22
C VAL A 116 -4.75 -6.39 5.23
N ASP A 117 -3.68 -7.10 4.85
CA ASP A 117 -3.00 -8.04 5.75
C ASP A 117 -2.16 -7.32 6.81
N VAL A 118 -2.83 -6.95 7.90
CA VAL A 118 -2.20 -6.32 9.08
C VAL A 118 -1.38 -7.30 9.93
N SER A 119 -1.35 -8.59 9.61
CA SER A 119 -0.48 -9.55 10.29
C SER A 119 0.96 -9.50 9.78
N ASN A 120 1.17 -8.92 8.60
CA ASN A 120 2.49 -8.66 8.05
C ASN A 120 3.11 -7.41 8.68
N THR A 121 4.26 -7.56 9.32
CA THR A 121 4.93 -6.47 10.03
C THR A 121 5.24 -5.26 9.14
N ASN A 122 5.69 -5.45 7.89
CA ASN A 122 6.03 -4.32 7.01
C ASN A 122 4.78 -3.54 6.58
N ILE A 123 3.67 -4.25 6.34
CA ILE A 123 2.37 -3.62 6.04
C ILE A 123 1.86 -2.88 7.27
N GLN A 124 1.97 -3.48 8.46
CA GLN A 124 1.56 -2.85 9.71
C GLN A 124 2.37 -1.58 10.00
N THR A 125 3.69 -1.62 9.84
CA THR A 125 4.57 -0.44 9.96
C THR A 125 4.17 0.65 8.96
N TYR A 126 3.92 0.30 7.69
CA TYR A 126 3.45 1.26 6.69
C TYR A 126 2.17 1.98 7.13
N LEU A 127 1.20 1.23 7.67
CA LEU A 127 -0.06 1.79 8.15
C LEU A 127 0.16 2.71 9.36
N GLN A 128 0.99 2.30 10.32
CA GLN A 128 1.31 3.10 11.51
C GLN A 128 2.01 4.41 11.13
N GLU A 129 3.04 4.36 10.30
CA GLU A 129 3.77 5.54 9.82
C GLU A 129 2.86 6.50 9.05
N SER A 130 2.02 5.95 8.16
CA SER A 130 1.06 6.74 7.37
C SER A 130 -0.01 7.39 8.24
N LEU A 131 -0.53 6.67 9.23
CA LEU A 131 -1.48 7.20 10.22
C LEU A 131 -0.84 8.29 11.08
N ASN A 132 0.40 8.10 11.54
CA ASN A 132 1.17 9.10 12.27
C ASN A 132 1.45 10.35 11.43
N ALA A 133 1.69 10.18 10.13
CA ALA A 133 1.83 11.29 9.18
C ALA A 133 0.49 11.99 8.87
N GLY A 134 -0.64 11.43 9.31
CA GLY A 134 -1.98 11.97 9.09
C GLY A 134 -2.54 11.73 7.70
N ILE A 135 -1.91 10.87 6.89
CA ILE A 135 -2.36 10.54 5.54
C ILE A 135 -2.04 9.09 5.18
N LEU A 136 -3.09 8.34 4.80
CA LEU A 136 -2.96 7.01 4.22
C LEU A 136 -3.03 7.11 2.69
N SER A 137 -2.09 6.46 2.02
CA SER A 137 -2.03 6.42 0.56
C SER A 137 -1.98 4.97 0.08
N PHE A 138 -2.92 4.58 -0.77
CA PHE A 138 -2.89 3.28 -1.42
C PHE A 138 -2.84 3.44 -2.94
N THR A 139 -2.17 2.51 -3.59
CA THR A 139 -2.18 2.39 -5.04
C THR A 139 -2.97 1.15 -5.40
N LEU A 140 -4.08 1.35 -6.09
CA LEU A 140 -4.87 0.27 -6.67
C LEU A 140 -4.35 -0.03 -8.08
N THR A 141 -4.10 -1.29 -8.35
CA THR A 141 -3.55 -1.74 -9.63
C THR A 141 -4.31 -2.94 -10.17
N SER A 142 -4.20 -3.14 -11.48
CA SER A 142 -4.71 -4.31 -12.16
C SER A 142 -3.86 -4.56 -13.39
N PHE A 143 -3.29 -5.75 -13.55
CA PHE A 143 -2.49 -6.10 -14.72
C PHE A 143 -3.33 -6.85 -15.77
N HIS A 144 -4.40 -6.21 -16.24
CA HIS A 144 -5.23 -6.79 -17.29
C HIS A 144 -4.63 -6.52 -18.67
N GLY A 145 -4.74 -7.49 -19.57
CA GLY A 145 -4.40 -7.30 -20.97
C GLY A 145 -5.24 -6.18 -21.58
N ALA A 146 -4.59 -5.14 -22.09
CA ALA A 146 -5.28 -4.05 -22.77
C ALA A 146 -5.20 -4.24 -24.28
N GLU A 147 -6.34 -4.45 -24.93
CA GLU A 147 -6.43 -4.34 -26.38
C GLU A 147 -6.71 -2.88 -26.77
N GLN A 148 -6.02 -2.36 -27.80
CA GLN A 148 -6.35 -1.04 -28.36
C GLN A 148 -7.77 -1.12 -28.92
N PRO A 149 -8.76 -0.39 -28.36
CA PRO A 149 -10.07 -0.34 -28.98
C PRO A 149 -9.90 0.30 -30.35
N GLY A 150 -10.29 -0.41 -31.41
CA GLY A 150 -10.37 0.16 -32.76
C GLY A 150 -11.30 1.38 -32.78
N LEU A 151 -11.55 1.97 -33.96
CA LEU A 151 -12.36 3.19 -34.12
C LEU A 151 -13.78 3.15 -33.48
N ARG A 152 -14.25 1.95 -33.08
CA ARG A 152 -15.52 1.68 -32.38
C ARG A 152 -15.42 0.59 -31.29
N GLY A 153 -14.21 0.21 -30.86
CA GLY A 153 -14.02 -0.85 -29.85
C GLY A 153 -14.31 -0.35 -28.44
N GLU A 154 -14.76 -1.24 -27.56
CA GLU A 154 -14.83 -0.97 -26.13
C GLU A 154 -13.50 -1.39 -25.49
N ALA A 155 -12.96 -0.56 -24.60
CA ALA A 155 -11.75 -0.89 -23.87
C ALA A 155 -12.10 -1.91 -22.78
N GLN A 156 -11.45 -3.07 -22.79
CA GLN A 156 -11.65 -4.13 -21.79
C GLN A 156 -10.55 -4.06 -20.72
N TYR A 157 -10.64 -3.07 -19.84
CA TYR A 157 -9.82 -3.01 -18.64
C TYR A 157 -10.67 -2.53 -17.45
N PRO A 158 -10.31 -2.91 -16.22
CA PRO A 158 -11.03 -2.46 -15.04
C PRO A 158 -11.09 -0.93 -14.96
N ASN A 159 -12.26 -0.40 -14.60
CA ASN A 159 -12.44 1.02 -14.32
C ASN A 159 -12.87 1.19 -12.86
N PHE A 160 -12.12 1.98 -12.11
CA PHE A 160 -12.36 2.21 -10.69
C PHE A 160 -13.10 3.53 -10.49
N HIS A 161 -14.17 3.48 -9.71
CA HIS A 161 -14.88 4.68 -9.28
C HIS A 161 -14.21 5.26 -8.03
N LEU A 162 -13.36 6.27 -8.24
CA LEU A 162 -12.85 7.12 -7.17
C LEU A 162 -13.80 8.32 -6.95
N LYS A 163 -13.54 9.14 -5.93
CA LYS A 163 -14.43 10.25 -5.53
C LYS A 163 -14.69 11.27 -6.65
N GLU A 164 -13.76 11.41 -7.59
CA GLU A 164 -13.85 12.33 -8.76
C GLU A 164 -14.55 11.71 -9.97
N SER A 165 -14.94 10.44 -9.89
CA SER A 165 -15.65 9.76 -10.96
C SER A 165 -17.01 10.44 -11.21
N PRO A 166 -17.40 10.70 -12.47
CA PRO A 166 -18.75 11.17 -12.78
C PRO A 166 -19.86 10.25 -12.25
N ALA A 167 -19.61 8.94 -12.16
CA ALA A 167 -20.57 8.01 -11.56
C ALA A 167 -20.84 8.34 -10.07
N VAL A 168 -19.82 8.79 -9.35
CA VAL A 168 -19.95 9.25 -7.96
C VAL A 168 -20.61 10.63 -7.91
N GLU A 169 -20.16 11.57 -8.75
CA GLU A 169 -20.70 12.94 -8.79
C GLU A 169 -22.21 12.97 -9.07
N PHE A 170 -22.70 12.11 -9.96
CA PHE A 170 -24.12 12.03 -10.32
C PHE A 170 -24.92 11.01 -9.49
N GLY A 171 -24.31 10.35 -8.49
CA GLY A 171 -25.00 9.43 -7.57
C GLY A 171 -25.39 8.08 -8.16
N PHE A 172 -24.64 7.60 -9.17
CA PHE A 172 -24.76 6.25 -9.73
C PHE A 172 -23.88 5.22 -9.01
N ALA A 173 -22.81 5.67 -8.34
CA ALA A 173 -21.92 4.83 -7.55
C ALA A 173 -21.50 5.55 -6.26
N ASP A 174 -21.09 4.79 -5.26
CA ASP A 174 -20.44 5.34 -4.06
C ASP A 174 -18.93 5.52 -4.29
N ALA A 175 -18.35 6.53 -3.65
CA ALA A 175 -16.88 6.67 -3.60
C ALA A 175 -16.26 5.52 -2.79
N ALA A 176 -15.00 5.19 -3.08
CA ALA A 176 -14.25 4.24 -2.26
C ALA A 176 -14.28 4.63 -0.77
N GLN A 177 -14.59 3.65 0.08
CA GLN A 177 -14.70 3.81 1.53
C GLN A 177 -13.53 3.13 2.23
N LEU A 178 -13.11 3.68 3.37
CA LEU A 178 -12.09 3.10 4.22
C LEU A 178 -12.70 2.86 5.61
N TYR A 179 -12.64 1.60 6.05
CA TYR A 179 -12.97 1.21 7.42
C TYR A 179 -11.66 0.78 8.11
N ILE A 180 -11.44 1.30 9.32
CA ILE A 180 -10.27 0.97 10.13
C ILE A 180 -10.76 0.59 11.52
N GLU A 181 -10.30 -0.56 12.00
CA GLU A 181 -10.39 -0.93 13.40
C GLU A 181 -9.00 -0.73 14.02
N VAL A 182 -8.93 0.03 15.11
CA VAL A 182 -7.68 0.34 15.80
C VAL A 182 -7.75 -0.17 17.23
N GLU A 183 -6.69 -0.85 17.66
CA GLU A 183 -6.44 -1.10 19.07
C GLU A 183 -5.52 0.01 19.59
N ILE A 184 -6.01 0.80 20.55
CA ILE A 184 -5.19 1.78 21.24
C ILE A 184 -4.54 1.04 22.40
N ASN A 185 -3.24 0.74 22.26
CA ASN A 185 -2.48 0.21 23.37
C ASN A 185 -2.16 1.36 24.33
N GLU A 186 -2.88 1.42 25.45
CA GLU A 186 -2.67 2.44 26.50
C GLU A 186 -1.29 2.33 27.20
N ASN A 187 -0.47 1.32 26.83
CA ASN A 187 0.90 1.16 27.33
C ASN A 187 1.98 1.84 26.47
N THR A 188 1.63 2.60 25.41
CA THR A 188 2.64 3.35 24.65
C THR A 188 3.09 4.59 25.44
N VAL A 189 3.90 4.38 26.46
CA VAL A 189 4.80 5.42 26.91
C VAL A 189 5.80 5.66 25.76
N PRO A 190 6.07 6.91 25.34
CA PRO A 190 7.00 7.21 24.24
C PRO A 190 8.39 6.56 24.37
N GLU A 191 8.71 6.10 25.58
CA GLU A 191 9.95 5.42 25.94
C GLU A 191 9.94 3.89 25.62
N ASP A 192 8.78 3.28 25.32
CA ASP A 192 8.62 1.90 24.82
C ASP A 192 8.67 1.93 23.28
N ILE A 193 9.88 1.85 22.75
CA ILE A 193 10.22 2.08 21.33
C ILE A 193 9.99 0.79 20.53
N ASP A 194 10.22 -0.39 21.12
CA ASP A 194 10.00 -1.67 20.44
C ASP A 194 8.55 -2.18 20.54
N GLY A 195 7.74 -1.57 21.40
CA GLY A 195 6.32 -1.85 21.57
C GLY A 195 6.04 -3.13 22.35
N ASP A 196 7.01 -3.65 23.11
CA ASP A 196 6.85 -4.89 23.88
C ASP A 196 6.04 -4.71 25.18
N GLY A 197 5.65 -3.48 25.49
CA GLY A 197 4.88 -3.10 26.68
C GLY A 197 5.75 -2.83 27.91
N THR A 198 7.07 -2.80 27.76
CA THR A 198 8.04 -2.45 28.80
C THR A 198 8.99 -1.37 28.30
N VAL A 199 9.66 -0.69 29.23
CA VAL A 199 10.71 0.29 28.93
C VAL A 199 11.98 -0.26 29.52
N GLY A 200 12.90 -0.69 28.67
CA GLY A 200 14.08 -1.42 29.09
C GLY A 200 15.26 -1.32 28.13
N VAL A 201 16.11 -2.35 28.19
CA VAL A 201 17.38 -2.35 27.44
C VAL A 201 17.16 -2.39 25.93
N ALA A 202 16.09 -3.03 25.46
CA ALA A 202 15.79 -3.12 24.03
C ALA A 202 15.49 -1.73 23.45
N ASP A 203 14.63 -0.95 24.11
CA ASP A 203 14.33 0.44 23.74
C ASP A 203 15.57 1.32 23.76
N LEU A 204 16.40 1.19 24.81
CA LEU A 204 17.64 1.96 24.92
C LEU A 204 18.60 1.68 23.76
N LEU A 205 18.66 0.44 23.29
CA LEU A 205 19.48 0.08 22.14
C LEU A 205 18.94 0.67 20.84
N LEU A 206 17.61 0.72 20.66
CA LEU A 206 16.98 1.38 19.51
C LEU A 206 17.27 2.90 19.53
N LEU A 207 17.08 3.55 20.68
CA LEU A 207 17.38 4.96 20.86
C LEU A 207 18.85 5.28 20.54
N ILE A 208 19.80 4.51 21.08
CA ILE A 208 21.23 4.72 20.81
C ILE A 208 21.56 4.47 19.32
N ALA A 209 20.88 3.53 18.66
CA ALA A 209 21.08 3.27 17.25
C ALA A 209 20.65 4.45 16.36
N ALA A 210 19.67 5.24 16.80
CA ALA A 210 19.14 6.40 16.10
C ALA A 210 19.84 7.74 16.46
N TRP A 211 20.98 7.71 17.15
CA TRP A 211 21.65 8.92 17.66
C TRP A 211 21.91 10.00 16.60
N GLY A 212 21.43 11.22 16.84
CA GLY A 212 21.58 12.36 15.93
C GLY A 212 20.24 12.91 15.42
N PRO A 213 20.24 13.71 14.34
CA PRO A 213 19.02 14.32 13.81
C PRO A 213 17.99 13.27 13.41
N CYS A 214 16.78 13.39 13.95
CA CYS A 214 15.73 12.39 13.80
C CYS A 214 14.36 13.06 14.01
N SER A 215 13.87 13.75 12.98
CA SER A 215 12.61 14.50 13.08
C SER A 215 11.42 13.56 12.86
N GLY A 216 10.64 13.30 13.90
CA GLY A 216 9.43 12.50 13.83
C GLY A 216 9.64 10.97 13.85
N CYS A 217 10.80 10.52 14.32
CA CYS A 217 11.04 9.11 14.65
C CYS A 217 10.62 8.82 16.10
N GLY A 218 10.39 7.54 16.44
CA GLY A 218 9.99 7.14 17.79
C GLY A 218 11.09 7.38 18.83
N GLU A 219 12.36 7.42 18.40
CA GLU A 219 13.53 7.61 19.25
C GLU A 219 13.74 9.06 19.71
N ASP A 220 13.17 10.07 19.03
CA ASP A 220 13.16 11.49 19.44
C ASP A 220 12.02 11.72 20.44
N ILE A 221 12.18 11.15 21.63
CA ILE A 221 11.17 11.13 22.70
C ILE A 221 10.78 12.56 23.12
N THR A 222 11.74 13.50 23.12
CA THR A 222 11.48 14.89 23.48
C THR A 222 10.87 15.73 22.36
N ASN A 223 10.79 15.20 21.13
CA ASN A 223 10.31 15.87 19.93
C ASN A 223 11.06 17.18 19.63
N ASP A 224 12.38 17.21 19.86
CA ASP A 224 13.24 18.38 19.61
C ASP A 224 13.96 18.35 18.25
N GLY A 225 13.75 17.27 17.50
CA GLY A 225 14.32 17.00 16.18
C GLY A 225 15.67 16.29 16.21
N VAL A 226 16.20 15.92 17.38
CA VAL A 226 17.50 15.26 17.55
C VAL A 226 17.46 14.23 18.67
N VAL A 227 17.73 12.96 18.38
CA VAL A 227 18.02 11.93 19.38
C VAL A 227 19.34 12.23 20.06
N ASN A 228 19.27 12.58 21.33
CA ASN A 228 20.41 12.97 22.13
C ASN A 228 20.26 12.53 23.61
N VAL A 229 21.08 13.10 24.49
CA VAL A 229 21.10 12.73 25.91
C VAL A 229 19.77 13.06 26.59
N GLN A 230 19.00 14.05 26.11
CA GLN A 230 17.73 14.42 26.70
C GLN A 230 16.69 13.31 26.53
N ASP A 231 16.66 12.64 25.37
CA ASP A 231 15.80 11.48 25.12
C ASP A 231 16.20 10.29 26.00
N VAL A 232 17.51 10.04 26.16
CA VAL A 232 18.02 9.02 27.11
C VAL A 232 17.56 9.31 28.54
N LEU A 233 17.62 10.56 28.98
CA LEU A 233 17.20 10.94 30.33
C LEU A 233 15.69 10.76 30.53
N GLN A 234 14.89 11.03 29.49
CA GLN A 234 13.46 10.80 29.52
C GLN A 234 13.15 9.30 29.60
N MET A 235 13.80 8.48 28.77
CA MET A 235 13.70 7.01 28.81
C MET A 235 14.03 6.42 30.17
N ILE A 236 15.16 6.81 30.76
CA ILE A 236 15.55 6.33 32.10
C ILE A 236 14.51 6.73 33.16
N GLY A 237 13.82 7.86 32.97
CA GLY A 237 12.73 8.29 33.85
C GLY A 237 11.50 7.37 33.81
N ALA A 238 11.27 6.68 32.68
CA ALA A 238 10.17 5.74 32.48
C ALA A 238 10.58 4.26 32.64
N TRP A 239 11.84 3.99 33.01
CA TRP A 239 12.40 2.63 33.07
C TRP A 239 11.56 1.68 33.91
N SER A 240 11.16 0.55 33.33
CA SER A 240 10.27 -0.42 33.97
C SER A 240 10.81 -1.85 34.04
N SER A 241 11.87 -2.21 33.28
CA SER A 241 12.61 -3.48 33.48
C SER A 241 14.07 -3.48 33.04
#